data_AF-A0A7V3QZR2-F1
#
_entry.id   AF-A0A7V3QZR2-F1
#
_cell.length_a   1.000
_cell.length_b   1.000
_cell.length_c   1.000
_cell.angle_alpha   90.00
_cell.angle_beta   90.00
_cell.angle_gamma   90.00
#
_symmetry.space_group_name_H-M   'P 1'
#
loop_
_entity.id
_entity.type
_entity.pdbx_description
1 polymer ?
#
loop_
_entity_poly.entity_id
_entity_poly.type
_entity_poly.pdbx_seq_one_letter_code
_entity_poly.pdbx_strand_id
1 'polypeptide(L)'
;MNALFVLTRDPDLPRVLRAVLPRGWDLQERGTVTQAMEFLSDCKPAAIVADMTLAGQWDGLAFVRAARGRFPDLSPVAIVAAASVGEELESRARDAGVAVLLPRPLVESSCREALARLMAAAAPARMSLIETLGEGFVDFTHRRVAVQTQDGELHLLFGEGRLWTLVHPLYWERYRSGLLGAGLECGEQGKDLLLYLAGLEERLARSIPVASIKEQATLSLLASLPLHTPMQCRSESAVIPEGLLPVEIPALLVQLVDQLPEEALAVLKRPGVKVGRVEEALPEDLPIQPHHGYLLQQCQQPVAVSDLLQTGILPARQLLGGVYLLLLLGLLASEPAVEPPFRLSRLAVRLDEESALIQRQSEAIQNLVQAFKVPGISPYQVLGVSPGSTPADAVKAHEAMKARLSPANLHPEVFKRHQKELFFLTAKMGESLLLLQNRYLEDRKAEVRAESAEAERGPNPVAQADTALGRISESRQQEAQLSLRRAMDCMAQERWHDASQHLRLALFHNGFSAQAHYLMAKIYEKNTNSRAKHMAEREFQRAIELDPQEIEYLLDLAEFYLNNGLFARCRAFLDKAQAISLRDPRAIAMRKRIKEVDR
;
A
#
# COMPACT_ATOMS: atom_id res chain seq x y z
N MET A 1 -10.22 10.15 33.21
CA MET A 1 -10.01 11.34 32.36
C MET A 1 -8.78 11.07 31.52
N ASN A 2 -8.82 11.24 30.21
CA ASN A 2 -7.66 10.94 29.36
C ASN A 2 -6.69 12.13 29.40
N ALA A 3 -5.45 11.91 29.81
CA ALA A 3 -4.42 12.95 29.85
C ALA A 3 -3.46 12.80 28.65
N LEU A 4 -3.25 13.88 27.90
CA LEU A 4 -2.17 14.01 26.94
C LEU A 4 -0.98 14.69 27.64
N PHE A 5 0.11 13.96 27.78
CA PHE A 5 1.34 14.51 28.34
C PHE A 5 2.21 15.11 27.24
N VAL A 6 2.69 16.33 27.42
CA VAL A 6 3.54 17.03 26.45
C VAL A 6 4.86 17.42 27.10
N LEU A 7 5.96 16.90 26.57
CA LEU A 7 7.32 17.27 26.93
C LEU A 7 7.91 18.15 25.84
N THR A 8 7.96 19.46 26.09
CA THR A 8 8.47 20.41 25.10
C THR A 8 9.01 21.68 25.77
N ARG A 9 9.87 22.38 25.05
CA ARG A 9 10.31 23.74 25.37
C ARG A 9 9.71 24.79 24.44
N ASP A 10 9.03 24.36 23.39
CA ASP A 10 8.37 25.22 22.44
C ASP A 10 6.99 25.61 22.98
N PRO A 11 6.74 26.89 23.29
CA PRO A 11 5.44 27.34 23.79
C PRO A 11 4.31 27.21 22.75
N ASP A 12 4.63 27.11 21.46
CA ASP A 12 3.62 27.00 20.40
C ASP A 12 3.03 25.59 20.31
N LEU A 13 3.82 24.54 20.61
CA LEU A 13 3.35 23.16 20.51
C LEU A 13 2.14 22.89 21.43
N PRO A 14 2.17 23.19 22.75
CA PRO A 14 1.01 23.02 23.62
C PRO A 14 -0.19 23.85 23.14
N ARG A 15 0.04 25.05 22.59
CA ARG A 15 -1.04 25.91 22.06
C ARG A 15 -1.74 25.27 20.86
N VAL A 16 -0.98 24.76 19.89
CA VAL A 16 -1.53 24.06 18.72
C VAL A 16 -2.25 22.78 19.15
N LEU A 17 -1.64 21.97 20.03
CA LEU A 17 -2.24 20.74 20.52
C LEU A 17 -3.56 20.99 21.26
N ARG A 18 -3.64 22.02 22.14
CA ARG A 18 -4.89 22.40 22.81
C ARG A 18 -6.00 22.76 21.81
N ALA A 19 -5.67 23.35 20.67
CA ALA A 19 -6.65 23.72 19.64
C ALA A 19 -7.24 22.51 18.90
N VAL A 20 -6.47 21.43 18.74
CA VAL A 20 -6.90 20.21 18.04
C VAL A 20 -7.35 19.08 18.95
N LEU A 21 -7.12 19.19 20.26
CA LEU A 21 -7.43 18.13 21.22
C LEU A 21 -8.95 17.91 21.32
N PRO A 22 -9.45 16.65 21.30
CA PRO A 22 -10.86 16.37 21.51
C PRO A 22 -11.33 16.84 22.89
N ARG A 23 -12.61 17.19 22.99
CA ARG A 23 -13.24 17.55 24.28
C ARG A 23 -13.10 16.40 25.29
N GLY A 24 -12.81 16.73 26.55
CA GLY A 24 -12.68 15.76 27.65
C GLY A 24 -11.27 15.20 27.86
N TRP A 25 -10.31 15.62 27.04
CA TRP A 25 -8.89 15.37 27.28
C TRP A 25 -8.25 16.52 28.05
N ASP A 26 -7.40 16.18 29.00
CA ASP A 26 -6.57 17.14 29.74
C ASP A 26 -5.16 17.17 29.14
N LEU A 27 -4.58 18.36 28.98
CA LEU A 27 -3.22 18.51 28.45
C LEU A 27 -2.27 18.91 29.58
N GLN A 28 -1.29 18.05 29.85
CA GLN A 28 -0.32 18.26 30.92
C GLN A 28 1.07 18.48 30.35
N GLU A 29 1.66 19.63 30.66
CA GLU A 29 2.91 20.10 30.06
C GLU A 29 4.06 20.01 31.06
N ARG A 30 5.25 19.61 30.60
CA ARG A 30 6.52 19.72 31.36
C ARG A 30 7.64 20.20 30.45
N GLY A 31 8.53 21.03 31.00
CA GLY A 31 9.64 21.63 30.26
C GLY A 31 10.96 20.86 30.33
N THR A 32 11.06 19.85 31.20
CA THR A 32 12.31 19.11 31.45
C THR A 32 12.08 17.60 31.56
N VAL A 33 13.09 16.82 31.16
CA VAL A 33 13.07 15.35 31.23
C VAL A 33 12.93 14.84 32.67
N THR A 34 13.58 15.49 33.64
CA THR A 34 13.47 15.11 35.06
C THR A 34 12.03 15.21 35.55
N GLN A 35 11.36 16.34 35.29
CA GLN A 35 9.95 16.53 35.63
C GLN A 35 9.03 15.55 34.89
N ALA A 36 9.38 15.19 33.65
CA ALA A 36 8.65 14.19 32.89
C ALA A 36 8.74 12.80 33.52
N MET A 37 9.94 12.39 33.94
CA MET A 37 10.15 11.06 34.55
C MET A 37 9.50 10.94 35.92
N GLU A 38 9.52 12.01 36.72
CA GLU A 38 8.79 12.09 38.00
C GLU A 38 7.28 12.07 37.78
N PHE A 39 6.79 12.81 36.78
CA PHE A 39 5.38 12.75 36.43
C PHE A 39 4.93 11.34 35.99
N LEU A 40 5.74 10.65 35.18
CA LEU A 40 5.44 9.31 34.71
C LEU A 40 5.50 8.24 35.82
N SER A 41 6.20 8.48 36.94
CA SER A 41 6.12 7.56 38.08
C SER A 41 4.81 7.67 38.84
N ASP A 42 4.20 8.85 38.86
CA ASP A 42 2.99 9.13 39.64
C ASP A 42 1.71 9.01 38.81
N CYS A 43 1.82 9.22 37.49
CA CYS A 43 0.71 9.30 36.56
C CYS A 43 0.99 8.48 35.29
N LYS A 44 -0.03 7.75 34.82
CA LYS A 44 -0.01 7.07 33.51
C LYS A 44 -0.84 7.88 32.51
N PRO A 45 -0.24 8.80 31.72
CA PRO A 45 -0.99 9.56 30.71
C PRO A 45 -1.54 8.61 29.64
N ALA A 46 -2.59 8.98 28.92
CA ALA A 46 -3.11 8.15 27.83
C ALA A 46 -2.20 8.22 26.59
N ALA A 47 -1.50 9.33 26.38
CA ALA A 47 -0.57 9.51 25.27
C ALA A 47 0.51 10.51 25.64
N ILE A 48 1.66 10.44 24.96
CA ILE A 48 2.80 11.32 25.18
C ILE A 48 3.18 11.99 23.86
N VAL A 49 3.43 13.29 23.87
CA VAL A 49 4.07 14.04 22.78
C VAL A 49 5.40 14.57 23.30
N ALA A 50 6.51 14.17 22.69
CA ALA A 50 7.83 14.67 23.03
C ALA A 50 8.40 15.50 21.86
N ASP A 51 8.95 16.66 22.16
CA ASP A 51 9.72 17.43 21.18
C ASP A 51 11.06 16.74 20.91
N MET A 52 11.54 16.77 19.66
CA MET A 52 12.88 16.30 19.33
C MET A 52 13.95 17.21 19.95
N THR A 53 13.69 18.52 20.02
CA THR A 53 14.65 19.51 20.50
C THR A 53 14.51 19.77 22.00
N LEU A 54 14.75 18.74 22.80
CA LEU A 54 14.98 18.89 24.25
C LEU A 54 16.40 19.40 24.49
N ALA A 55 16.74 19.85 25.70
CA ALA A 55 18.07 20.42 25.95
C ALA A 55 18.99 19.53 26.78
N GLY A 56 20.27 19.91 26.73
CA GLY A 56 21.35 19.15 27.30
C GLY A 56 21.67 17.96 26.40
N GLN A 57 21.82 16.78 27.00
CA GLN A 57 22.13 15.54 26.30
C GLN A 57 20.89 14.75 25.85
N TRP A 58 19.69 15.29 26.13
CA TRP A 58 18.44 14.63 25.82
C TRP A 58 17.89 15.17 24.50
N ASP A 59 17.59 14.26 23.57
CA ASP A 59 16.63 14.49 22.49
C ASP A 59 15.34 13.72 22.79
N GLY A 60 14.30 13.93 21.97
CA GLY A 60 13.02 13.25 22.13
C GLY A 60 13.16 11.72 22.11
N LEU A 61 14.05 11.16 21.28
CA LEU A 61 14.26 9.72 21.15
C LEU A 61 14.96 9.11 22.38
N ALA A 62 15.98 9.79 22.90
CA ALA A 62 16.69 9.41 24.11
C ALA A 62 15.74 9.39 25.31
N PHE A 63 14.86 10.39 25.41
CA PHE A 63 13.79 10.40 26.42
C PHE A 63 12.89 9.18 26.29
N VAL A 64 12.38 8.88 25.08
CA VAL A 64 11.49 7.72 24.88
C VAL A 64 12.17 6.41 25.27
N ARG A 65 13.43 6.21 24.88
CA ARG A 65 14.19 5.00 25.25
C ARG A 65 14.35 4.87 26.76
N ALA A 66 14.74 5.95 27.45
CA ALA A 66 14.89 5.95 28.90
C ALA A 66 13.55 5.74 29.62
N ALA A 67 12.48 6.38 29.13
CA ALA A 67 11.14 6.23 29.67
C ALA A 67 10.64 4.80 29.50
N ARG A 68 10.81 4.18 28.32
CA ARG A 68 10.45 2.77 28.10
C ARG A 68 11.26 1.79 28.94
N GLY A 69 12.56 2.05 29.13
CA GLY A 69 13.41 1.23 29.99
C GLY A 69 12.96 1.24 31.46
N ARG A 70 12.37 2.35 31.93
CA ARG A 70 11.85 2.49 33.31
C ARG A 70 10.37 2.11 33.44
N PHE A 71 9.59 2.36 32.39
CA PHE A 71 8.16 2.16 32.32
C PHE A 71 7.84 1.32 31.07
N PRO A 72 7.89 -0.02 31.16
CA PRO A 72 7.66 -0.90 29.99
C PRO A 72 6.31 -0.63 29.30
N ASP A 73 5.30 -0.26 30.08
CA ASP A 73 3.94 0.04 29.59
C ASP A 73 3.75 1.53 29.26
N LEU A 74 4.83 2.19 28.82
CA LEU A 74 4.76 3.60 28.44
C LEU A 74 3.73 3.77 27.32
N SER A 75 2.79 4.67 27.57
CA SER A 75 1.76 5.05 26.63
C SER A 75 2.33 5.46 25.27
N PRO A 76 1.55 5.31 24.18
CA PRO A 76 2.02 5.65 22.85
C PRO A 76 2.64 7.05 22.81
N VAL A 77 3.79 7.14 22.16
CA VAL A 77 4.56 8.38 22.05
C VAL A 77 4.51 8.89 20.61
N ALA A 78 4.17 10.16 20.43
CA ALA A 78 4.45 10.92 19.22
C ALA A 78 5.70 11.78 19.44
N ILE A 79 6.54 11.90 18.41
CA ILE A 79 7.68 12.83 18.45
C ILE A 79 7.48 13.94 17.42
N VAL A 80 7.69 15.18 17.85
CA VAL A 80 7.70 16.37 16.98
C VAL A 80 9.12 16.57 16.45
N ALA A 81 9.33 16.37 15.16
CA ALA A 81 10.61 16.48 14.49
C ALA A 81 10.87 17.91 13.98
N ALA A 82 12.10 18.39 14.14
CA ALA A 82 12.50 19.77 13.79
C ALA A 82 12.52 20.06 12.27
N ALA A 83 12.66 19.04 11.43
CA ALA A 83 12.79 19.15 9.97
C ALA A 83 11.95 18.08 9.25
N SER A 84 12.08 17.97 7.92
CA SER A 84 11.45 16.90 7.13
C SER A 84 11.80 15.52 7.67
N VAL A 85 10.79 14.66 7.80
CA VAL A 85 10.95 13.27 8.21
C VAL A 85 11.59 12.49 7.05
N GLY A 86 12.84 12.06 7.24
CA GLY A 86 13.54 11.16 6.32
C GLY A 86 13.60 9.72 6.85
N GLU A 87 13.87 8.75 5.98
CA GLU A 87 13.85 7.31 6.29
C GLU A 87 14.71 6.92 7.51
N GLU A 88 15.89 7.53 7.68
CA GLU A 88 16.78 7.26 8.81
C GLU A 88 16.11 7.62 10.16
N LEU A 89 15.43 8.77 10.21
CA LEU A 89 14.74 9.21 11.42
C LEU A 89 13.54 8.33 11.72
N GLU A 90 12.79 7.91 10.69
CA GLU A 90 11.68 6.97 10.84
C GLU A 90 12.15 5.64 11.41
N SER A 91 13.27 5.10 10.91
CA SER A 91 13.86 3.87 11.42
C SER A 91 14.22 4.00 12.90
N ARG A 92 14.98 5.05 13.26
CA ARG A 92 15.39 5.29 14.66
C ARG A 92 14.21 5.51 15.61
N ALA A 93 13.15 6.16 15.13
CA ALA A 93 11.92 6.38 15.88
C ALA A 93 11.16 5.07 16.12
N ARG A 94 11.05 4.22 15.09
CA ARG A 94 10.47 2.88 15.20
C ARG A 94 11.24 2.03 16.21
N ASP A 95 12.56 2.04 16.16
CA ASP A 95 13.42 1.30 17.11
C ASP A 95 13.27 1.80 18.55
N ALA A 96 12.96 3.09 18.74
CA ALA A 96 12.65 3.65 20.05
C ALA A 96 11.19 3.39 20.50
N GLY A 97 10.35 2.76 19.67
CA GLY A 97 8.93 2.52 19.95
C GLY A 97 8.07 3.79 19.86
N VAL A 98 8.40 4.70 18.96
CA VAL A 98 7.58 5.89 18.65
C VAL A 98 6.44 5.49 17.71
N ALA A 99 5.21 5.88 18.06
CA ALA A 99 4.02 5.56 17.29
C ALA A 99 3.79 6.52 16.11
N VAL A 100 4.12 7.81 16.28
CA VAL A 100 3.86 8.83 15.26
C VAL A 100 4.98 9.88 15.21
N LEU A 101 5.40 10.27 14.01
CA LEU A 101 6.29 11.41 13.79
C LEU A 101 5.51 12.61 13.25
N LEU A 102 5.74 13.78 13.83
CA LEU A 102 5.10 15.05 13.46
C LEU A 102 6.15 16.00 12.87
N PRO A 103 6.13 16.28 11.55
CA PRO A 103 7.06 17.24 10.96
C PRO A 103 6.71 18.68 11.34
N ARG A 104 7.72 19.55 11.43
CA ARG A 104 7.54 21.01 11.44
C ARG A 104 7.53 21.59 10.01
N PRO A 105 6.76 22.67 9.73
CA PRO A 105 5.90 23.39 10.67
C PRO A 105 4.64 22.61 11.05
N LEU A 106 4.14 22.83 12.27
CA LEU A 106 2.94 22.17 12.77
C LEU A 106 1.70 22.77 12.10
N VAL A 107 1.07 21.98 11.22
CA VAL A 107 -0.21 22.32 10.60
C VAL A 107 -1.33 21.63 11.37
N GLU A 108 -2.43 22.35 11.62
CA GLU A 108 -3.56 21.86 12.42
C GLU A 108 -4.08 20.50 11.94
N SER A 109 -4.20 20.31 10.61
CA SER A 109 -4.63 19.04 10.01
C SER A 109 -3.69 17.88 10.33
N SER A 110 -2.38 18.10 10.21
CA SER A 110 -1.35 17.09 10.50
C SER A 110 -1.32 16.75 11.99
N CYS A 111 -1.47 17.74 12.87
CA CYS A 111 -1.58 17.52 14.31
C CYS A 111 -2.82 16.71 14.68
N ARG A 112 -3.97 17.03 14.06
CA ARG A 112 -5.23 16.33 14.28
C ARG A 112 -5.14 14.86 13.83
N GLU A 113 -4.53 14.60 12.67
CA GLU A 113 -4.31 13.25 12.18
C GLU A 113 -3.35 12.46 13.08
N ALA A 114 -2.23 13.08 13.47
CA ALA A 114 -1.25 12.45 14.34
C ALA A 114 -1.83 12.13 15.73
N LEU A 115 -2.60 13.06 16.32
CA LEU A 115 -3.29 12.81 17.58
C LEU A 115 -4.34 11.72 17.44
N ALA A 116 -5.10 11.69 16.33
CA ALA A 116 -6.05 10.60 16.10
C ALA A 116 -5.34 9.24 16.06
N ARG A 117 -4.19 9.13 15.38
CA ARG A 117 -3.37 7.91 15.36
C ARG A 117 -2.81 7.56 16.73
N LEU A 118 -2.29 8.55 17.46
CA LEU A 118 -1.73 8.37 18.80
C LEU A 118 -2.80 7.92 19.81
N MET A 119 -4.00 8.51 19.74
CA MET A 119 -5.14 8.14 20.57
C MET A 119 -5.70 6.78 20.20
N ALA A 120 -5.72 6.43 18.91
CA ALA A 120 -6.09 5.10 18.45
C ALA A 120 -5.10 4.04 18.97
N ALA A 121 -3.80 4.36 19.01
CA ALA A 121 -2.78 3.51 19.62
C ALA A 121 -2.94 3.39 21.15
N ALA A 122 -3.51 4.42 21.80
CA ALA A 122 -3.72 4.46 23.25
C ALA A 122 -5.03 3.81 23.69
N ALA A 123 -6.01 3.72 22.79
CA ALA A 123 -7.27 3.07 23.08
C ALA A 123 -7.04 1.56 23.31
N PRO A 124 -7.71 0.94 24.29
CA PRO A 124 -7.66 -0.51 24.43
C PRO A 124 -8.08 -1.13 23.10
N ALA A 125 -7.25 -2.03 22.59
CA ALA A 125 -7.53 -2.70 21.33
C ALA A 125 -8.86 -3.43 21.48
N ARG A 126 -9.77 -3.24 20.51
CA ARG A 126 -11.01 -4.03 20.47
C ARG A 126 -10.74 -5.26 19.62
N MET A 127 -10.63 -6.40 20.27
CA MET A 127 -10.33 -7.67 19.62
C MET A 127 -11.22 -8.76 20.17
N SER A 128 -11.60 -9.68 19.31
CA SER A 128 -12.20 -10.93 19.76
C SER A 128 -11.15 -11.81 20.44
N LEU A 129 -11.60 -12.82 21.18
CA LEU A 129 -10.68 -13.72 21.88
C LEU A 129 -9.84 -14.55 20.88
N ILE A 130 -10.45 -14.94 19.76
CA ILE A 130 -9.74 -15.63 18.67
C ILE A 130 -8.68 -14.73 18.01
N GLU A 131 -9.00 -13.46 17.75
CA GLU A 131 -8.01 -12.51 17.22
C GLU A 131 -6.86 -12.28 18.21
N THR A 132 -7.16 -12.28 19.51
CA THR A 132 -6.14 -12.13 20.57
C THR A 132 -5.18 -13.33 20.60
N LEU A 133 -5.71 -14.55 20.41
CA LEU A 133 -4.89 -15.76 20.29
C LEU A 133 -4.04 -15.73 19.01
N GLY A 134 -4.63 -15.36 17.87
CA GLY A 134 -3.89 -15.20 16.61
C GLY A 134 -2.75 -14.18 16.72
N GLU A 135 -2.99 -13.06 17.40
CA GLU A 135 -1.95 -12.08 17.72
C GLU A 135 -0.84 -12.68 18.59
N GLY A 136 -1.18 -13.43 19.63
CA GLY A 136 -0.21 -14.12 20.48
C GLY A 136 0.61 -15.21 19.77
N PHE A 137 0.12 -15.74 18.64
CA PHE A 137 0.87 -16.68 17.80
C PHE A 137 1.87 -15.96 16.89
N VAL A 138 1.45 -14.88 16.23
CA VAL A 138 2.30 -14.10 15.31
C VAL A 138 3.35 -13.28 16.06
N ASP A 139 3.05 -12.86 17.29
CA ASP A 139 3.95 -12.10 18.14
C ASP A 139 4.84 -12.98 19.00
N PHE A 140 6.14 -12.96 18.73
CA PHE A 140 7.14 -13.72 19.49
C PHE A 140 7.52 -13.05 20.83
N THR A 141 7.04 -11.83 21.11
CA THR A 141 7.39 -11.11 22.34
C THR A 141 6.60 -11.60 23.56
N HIS A 142 7.22 -11.57 24.73
CA HIS A 142 6.56 -11.96 25.98
C HIS A 142 5.59 -10.86 26.43
N ARG A 143 4.30 -11.20 26.47
CA ARG A 143 3.24 -10.23 26.76
C ARG A 143 2.18 -10.82 27.65
N ARG A 144 1.63 -9.98 28.52
CA ARG A 144 0.38 -10.26 29.22
C ARG A 144 -0.72 -9.45 28.59
N VAL A 145 -1.79 -10.13 28.16
CA VAL A 145 -2.97 -9.50 27.61
C VAL A 145 -4.13 -9.67 28.58
N ALA A 146 -4.65 -8.56 29.08
CA ALA A 146 -5.86 -8.52 29.88
C ALA A 146 -7.07 -8.28 28.97
N VAL A 147 -8.02 -9.20 29.00
CA VAL A 147 -9.24 -9.20 28.20
C VAL A 147 -10.44 -9.01 29.13
N GLN A 148 -11.19 -7.95 28.92
CA GLN A 148 -12.40 -7.65 29.70
C GLN A 148 -13.58 -8.47 29.19
N THR A 149 -14.05 -9.42 30.00
CA THR A 149 -15.20 -10.28 29.73
C THR A 149 -16.43 -9.84 30.53
N GLN A 150 -17.58 -10.47 30.32
CA GLN A 150 -18.78 -10.19 31.12
C GLN A 150 -18.63 -10.64 32.58
N ASP A 151 -17.87 -11.71 32.81
CA ASP A 151 -17.71 -12.36 34.12
C ASP A 151 -16.44 -11.91 34.88
N GLY A 152 -15.68 -10.98 34.31
CA GLY A 152 -14.46 -10.45 34.91
C GLY A 152 -13.32 -10.24 33.90
N GLU A 153 -12.10 -10.13 34.42
CA GLU A 153 -10.90 -9.95 33.61
C GLU A 153 -10.19 -11.30 33.41
N LEU A 154 -9.94 -11.64 32.15
CA LEU A 154 -9.13 -12.80 31.75
C LEU A 154 -7.73 -12.31 31.41
N HIS A 155 -6.70 -12.81 32.08
CA HIS A 155 -5.32 -12.53 31.67
C HIS A 155 -4.73 -13.71 30.91
N LEU A 156 -4.13 -13.44 29.75
CA LEU A 156 -3.42 -14.38 28.91
C LEU A 156 -1.93 -14.03 28.94
N LEU A 157 -1.06 -15.02 29.14
CA LEU A 157 0.39 -14.82 29.10
C LEU A 157 0.97 -15.50 27.86
N PHE A 158 1.45 -14.71 26.91
CA PHE A 158 2.00 -15.14 25.63
C PHE A 158 3.53 -15.05 25.61
N GLY A 159 4.15 -15.88 24.77
CA GLY A 159 5.55 -15.76 24.39
C GLY A 159 5.98 -16.86 23.43
N GLU A 160 6.86 -16.54 22.49
CA GLU A 160 7.38 -17.50 21.49
C GLU A 160 6.27 -18.21 20.69
N GLY A 161 5.17 -17.51 20.37
CA GLY A 161 4.03 -18.07 19.64
C GLY A 161 3.17 -19.06 20.46
N ARG A 162 3.38 -19.11 21.79
CA ARG A 162 2.70 -20.04 22.71
C ARG A 162 1.92 -19.31 23.79
N LEU A 163 0.91 -20.00 24.33
CA LEU A 163 0.15 -19.55 25.50
C LEU A 163 0.70 -20.23 26.75
N TRP A 164 1.44 -19.50 27.59
CA TRP A 164 2.10 -20.05 28.77
C TRP A 164 1.14 -20.30 29.92
N THR A 165 0.17 -19.41 30.11
CA THR A 165 -0.89 -19.62 31.10
C THR A 165 -2.03 -18.64 30.86
N LEU A 166 -3.12 -18.87 31.59
CA LEU A 166 -4.19 -17.93 31.73
C LEU A 166 -4.65 -17.81 33.18
N VAL A 167 -5.00 -16.60 33.61
CA VAL A 167 -5.43 -16.31 34.98
C VAL A 167 -6.91 -15.97 34.93
N HIS A 168 -7.72 -16.89 35.44
CA HIS A 168 -9.17 -16.75 35.58
C HIS A 168 -9.69 -17.71 36.67
N PRO A 169 -10.68 -17.35 37.51
CA PRO A 169 -11.18 -18.25 38.55
C PRO A 169 -11.67 -19.61 38.00
N LEU A 170 -12.49 -19.58 36.95
CA LEU A 170 -13.01 -20.80 36.30
C LEU A 170 -11.91 -21.65 35.64
N TYR A 171 -10.77 -21.05 35.26
CA TYR A 171 -9.65 -21.82 34.74
C TYR A 171 -9.08 -22.73 35.83
N TRP A 172 -8.81 -22.13 36.99
CA TRP A 172 -8.24 -22.86 38.12
C TRP A 172 -9.15 -24.00 38.58
N GLU A 173 -10.46 -23.77 38.65
CA GLU A 173 -11.43 -24.80 38.98
C GLU A 173 -11.38 -25.99 38.02
N ARG A 174 -11.37 -25.72 36.70
CA ARG A 174 -11.31 -26.77 35.66
C ARG A 174 -9.97 -27.49 35.67
N TYR A 175 -8.87 -26.76 35.80
CA TYR A 175 -7.53 -27.33 35.81
C TYR A 175 -7.30 -28.21 37.04
N ARG A 176 -7.66 -27.71 38.24
CA ARG A 176 -7.60 -28.48 39.49
C ARG A 176 -8.48 -29.73 39.43
N SER A 177 -9.69 -29.63 38.90
CA SER A 177 -10.59 -30.79 38.76
C SER A 177 -9.97 -31.86 37.85
N GLY A 178 -9.34 -31.47 36.75
CA GLY A 178 -8.64 -32.40 35.85
C GLY A 178 -7.45 -33.07 36.53
N LEU A 179 -6.64 -32.31 37.28
CA LEU A 179 -5.50 -32.84 38.03
C LEU A 179 -5.95 -33.85 39.10
N LEU A 180 -6.99 -33.54 39.88
CA LEU A 180 -7.55 -34.45 40.88
C LEU A 180 -8.12 -35.73 40.22
N GLY A 181 -8.80 -35.60 39.07
CA GLY A 181 -9.30 -36.74 38.31
C GLY A 181 -8.21 -37.67 37.80
N ALA A 182 -6.99 -37.14 37.57
CA ALA A 182 -5.80 -37.90 37.22
C ALA A 182 -5.03 -38.45 38.44
N GLY A 183 -5.55 -38.26 39.66
CA GLY A 183 -4.92 -38.69 40.90
C GLY A 183 -3.75 -37.81 41.36
N LEU A 184 -3.64 -36.58 40.86
CA LEU A 184 -2.58 -35.64 41.22
C LEU A 184 -3.04 -34.72 42.36
N GLU A 185 -2.28 -34.71 43.46
CA GLU A 185 -2.57 -33.87 44.61
C GLU A 185 -2.23 -32.39 44.34
N CYS A 186 -3.19 -31.52 44.62
CA CYS A 186 -3.04 -30.06 44.47
C CYS A 186 -3.21 -29.38 45.83
N GLY A 187 -2.24 -28.54 46.22
CA GLY A 187 -2.34 -27.74 47.44
C GLY A 187 -3.41 -26.64 47.33
N GLU A 188 -3.66 -25.92 48.43
CA GLU A 188 -4.55 -24.76 48.39
C GLU A 188 -3.99 -23.64 47.51
N GLN A 189 -4.88 -22.88 46.88
CA GLN A 189 -4.52 -21.77 46.00
C GLN A 189 -3.75 -20.69 46.78
N GLY A 190 -2.59 -20.29 46.26
CA GLY A 190 -1.83 -19.16 46.81
C GLY A 190 -2.46 -17.80 46.51
N LYS A 191 -1.99 -16.75 47.19
CA LYS A 191 -2.44 -15.36 46.92
C LYS A 191 -2.09 -14.88 45.51
N ASP A 192 -0.96 -15.35 44.97
CA ASP A 192 -0.55 -15.10 43.59
C ASP A 192 -0.76 -16.38 42.77
N LEU A 193 -1.81 -16.39 41.95
CA LEU A 193 -2.17 -17.55 41.14
C LEU A 193 -1.09 -17.88 40.11
N LEU A 194 -0.40 -16.88 39.57
CA LEU A 194 0.60 -17.07 38.52
C LEU A 194 1.82 -17.82 39.05
N LEU A 195 2.39 -17.35 40.17
CA LEU A 195 3.53 -18.01 40.82
C LEU A 195 3.14 -19.38 41.38
N TYR A 196 1.91 -19.51 41.89
CA TYR A 196 1.40 -20.79 42.34
C TYR A 196 1.32 -21.83 41.20
N LEU A 197 0.79 -21.44 40.04
CA LEU A 197 0.72 -22.33 38.87
C LEU A 197 2.11 -22.73 38.39
N ALA A 198 3.07 -21.80 38.35
CA ALA A 198 4.45 -22.08 37.98
C ALA A 198 5.09 -23.16 38.88
N GLY A 199 5.00 -23.00 40.20
CA GLY A 199 5.54 -23.99 41.14
C GLY A 199 4.74 -25.32 41.18
N LEU A 200 3.45 -25.30 40.83
CA LEU A 200 2.66 -26.52 40.67
C LEU A 200 3.12 -27.30 39.44
N GLU A 201 3.23 -26.62 38.30
CA GLU A 201 3.61 -27.21 37.03
C GLU A 201 5.05 -27.69 37.04
N GLU A 202 5.98 -26.94 37.61
CA GLU A 202 7.38 -27.39 37.77
C GLU A 202 7.48 -28.74 38.50
N ARG A 203 6.71 -28.92 39.57
CA ARG A 203 6.67 -30.18 40.34
C ARG A 203 6.05 -31.33 39.55
N LEU A 204 5.09 -31.04 38.67
CA LEU A 204 4.29 -32.05 37.96
C LEU A 204 4.70 -32.26 36.49
N ALA A 205 5.59 -31.41 35.94
CA ALA A 205 5.93 -31.27 34.52
C ALA A 205 6.45 -32.55 33.87
N ARG A 206 6.99 -33.49 34.65
CA ARG A 206 7.52 -34.75 34.14
C ARG A 206 6.43 -35.75 33.72
N SER A 207 5.16 -35.44 33.95
CA SER A 207 4.04 -36.31 33.63
C SER A 207 3.27 -35.81 32.40
N ILE A 208 3.16 -36.65 31.36
CA ILE A 208 2.38 -36.40 30.14
C ILE A 208 0.91 -35.98 30.44
N PRO A 209 0.23 -36.50 31.48
CA PRO A 209 -1.13 -36.08 31.81
C PRO A 209 -1.28 -34.57 32.03
N VAL A 210 -0.31 -33.89 32.64
CA VAL A 210 -0.47 -32.48 33.07
C VAL A 210 -0.61 -31.53 31.88
N ALA A 211 0.23 -31.69 30.85
CA ALA A 211 0.16 -30.87 29.65
C ALA A 211 -1.21 -31.03 28.94
N SER A 212 -1.67 -32.27 28.79
CA SER A 212 -2.98 -32.56 28.18
C SER A 212 -4.15 -32.02 29.02
N ILE A 213 -4.09 -32.18 30.36
CA ILE A 213 -5.10 -31.64 31.27
C ILE A 213 -5.13 -30.10 31.19
N LYS A 214 -3.96 -29.45 31.10
CA LYS A 214 -3.84 -27.99 30.95
C LYS A 214 -4.47 -27.51 29.64
N GLU A 215 -4.14 -28.18 28.53
CA GLU A 215 -4.72 -27.88 27.21
C GLU A 215 -6.24 -28.01 27.24
N GLN A 216 -6.77 -29.11 27.79
CA GLN A 216 -8.21 -29.35 27.92
C GLN A 216 -8.90 -28.30 28.79
N ALA A 217 -8.32 -27.94 29.94
CA ALA A 217 -8.86 -26.91 30.82
C ALA A 217 -8.87 -25.53 30.13
N THR A 218 -7.80 -25.22 29.39
CA THR A 218 -7.67 -23.99 28.59
C THR A 218 -8.72 -23.91 27.51
N LEU A 219 -8.79 -24.94 26.65
CA LEU A 219 -9.78 -25.03 25.58
C LEU A 219 -11.20 -24.93 26.12
N SER A 220 -11.50 -25.68 27.17
CA SER A 220 -12.82 -25.68 27.80
C SER A 220 -13.21 -24.28 28.22
N LEU A 221 -12.33 -23.52 28.91
CA LEU A 221 -12.65 -22.16 29.33
C LEU A 221 -12.88 -21.25 28.14
N LEU A 222 -11.96 -21.22 27.18
CA LEU A 222 -12.03 -20.34 26.02
C LEU A 222 -13.31 -20.61 25.22
N ALA A 223 -13.66 -21.89 25.00
CA ALA A 223 -14.88 -22.34 24.34
C ALA A 223 -16.17 -21.87 25.04
N SER A 224 -16.13 -21.64 26.36
CA SER A 224 -17.28 -21.10 27.11
C SER A 224 -17.44 -19.58 27.02
N LEU A 225 -16.48 -18.87 26.41
CA LEU A 225 -16.51 -17.42 26.24
C LEU A 225 -16.97 -17.04 24.81
N PRO A 226 -17.50 -15.83 24.58
CA PRO A 226 -17.93 -15.41 23.25
C PRO A 226 -16.73 -15.09 22.34
N LEU A 227 -16.21 -16.13 21.68
CA LEU A 227 -14.94 -16.15 20.94
C LEU A 227 -14.76 -15.05 19.89
N HIS A 228 -15.85 -14.65 19.20
CA HIS A 228 -15.84 -13.69 18.10
C HIS A 228 -16.28 -12.27 18.50
N THR A 229 -16.77 -12.08 19.72
CA THR A 229 -17.27 -10.76 20.15
C THR A 229 -16.10 -9.85 20.49
N PRO A 230 -16.01 -8.63 19.93
CA PRO A 230 -14.92 -7.70 20.23
C PRO A 230 -14.92 -7.26 21.70
N MET A 231 -13.88 -7.63 22.43
CA MET A 231 -13.62 -7.29 23.83
C MET A 231 -12.58 -6.19 23.94
N GLN A 232 -12.52 -5.50 25.08
CA GLN A 232 -11.44 -4.56 25.35
C GLN A 232 -10.22 -5.34 25.81
N CYS A 233 -9.12 -5.20 25.07
CA CYS A 233 -7.85 -5.83 25.35
C CYS A 233 -6.81 -4.77 25.74
N ARG A 234 -6.03 -5.06 26.78
CA ARG A 234 -4.85 -4.29 27.17
C ARG A 234 -3.66 -5.22 27.15
N SER A 235 -2.60 -4.82 26.47
CA SER A 235 -1.36 -5.59 26.39
C SER A 235 -0.26 -4.86 27.15
N GLU A 236 0.48 -5.60 27.95
CA GLU A 236 1.68 -5.15 28.66
C GLU A 236 2.82 -6.15 28.42
N SER A 237 4.07 -5.69 28.55
CA SER A 237 5.21 -6.60 28.50
C SER A 237 5.23 -7.44 29.77
N ALA A 238 5.58 -8.72 29.65
CA ALA A 238 5.59 -9.62 30.79
C ALA A 238 6.85 -10.50 30.83
N VAL A 239 7.21 -10.93 32.04
CA VAL A 239 8.21 -11.99 32.25
C VAL A 239 7.44 -13.29 32.46
N ILE A 240 7.88 -14.35 31.79
CA ILE A 240 7.30 -15.68 31.95
C ILE A 240 8.01 -16.34 33.15
N PRO A 241 7.28 -16.71 34.22
CA PRO A 241 7.84 -17.47 35.31
C PRO A 241 8.40 -18.81 34.84
N GLU A 242 9.56 -19.20 35.35
CA GLU A 242 10.12 -20.53 35.14
C GLU A 242 9.17 -21.60 35.68
N GLY A 243 9.08 -22.74 35.00
CA GLY A 243 8.26 -23.89 35.41
C GLY A 243 6.86 -23.97 34.77
N LEU A 244 6.38 -22.92 34.12
CA LEU A 244 5.12 -22.98 33.37
C LEU A 244 5.23 -23.88 32.13
N LEU A 245 4.16 -24.63 31.85
CA LEU A 245 4.03 -25.48 30.67
C LEU A 245 3.27 -24.73 29.55
N PRO A 246 3.86 -24.52 28.37
CA PRO A 246 3.14 -23.84 27.30
C PRO A 246 2.02 -24.69 26.70
N VAL A 247 1.00 -24.03 26.18
CA VAL A 247 -0.05 -24.59 25.32
C VAL A 247 0.13 -24.04 23.91
N GLU A 248 0.11 -24.93 22.91
CA GLU A 248 0.30 -24.58 21.50
C GLU A 248 -0.93 -23.83 20.96
N ILE A 249 -0.76 -22.56 20.61
CA ILE A 249 -1.85 -21.71 20.11
C ILE A 249 -2.49 -22.26 18.84
N PRO A 250 -1.74 -22.78 17.83
CA PRO A 250 -2.35 -23.34 16.64
C PRO A 250 -3.33 -24.49 16.93
N ALA A 251 -3.00 -25.36 17.90
CA ALA A 251 -3.87 -26.47 18.29
C ALA A 251 -5.18 -25.96 18.92
N LEU A 252 -5.10 -24.91 19.76
CA LEU A 252 -6.29 -24.24 20.30
C LEU A 252 -7.12 -23.58 19.20
N LEU A 253 -6.48 -22.82 18.29
CA LEU A 253 -7.18 -22.09 17.24
C LEU A 253 -7.95 -23.02 16.30
N VAL A 254 -7.37 -24.16 15.91
CA VAL A 254 -8.07 -25.18 15.08
C VAL A 254 -9.40 -25.57 15.73
N GLN A 255 -9.39 -25.87 17.03
CA GLN A 255 -10.57 -26.33 17.74
C GLN A 255 -11.58 -25.20 18.04
N LEU A 256 -11.10 -23.98 18.29
CA LEU A 256 -11.93 -22.83 18.62
C LEU A 256 -12.60 -22.21 17.38
N VAL A 257 -11.90 -22.18 16.24
CA VAL A 257 -12.47 -21.66 14.98
C VAL A 257 -13.64 -22.51 14.51
N ASP A 258 -13.59 -23.83 14.70
CA ASP A 258 -14.71 -24.73 14.38
C ASP A 258 -15.98 -24.41 15.19
N GLN A 259 -15.84 -23.79 16.36
CA GLN A 259 -16.96 -23.39 17.22
C GLN A 259 -17.56 -22.03 16.84
N LEU A 260 -16.95 -21.31 15.90
CA LEU A 260 -17.48 -20.01 15.49
C LEU A 260 -18.81 -20.14 14.76
N PRO A 261 -19.78 -19.24 15.06
CA PRO A 261 -20.99 -19.15 14.28
C PRO A 261 -20.68 -18.59 12.89
N GLU A 262 -21.43 -19.01 11.88
CA GLU A 262 -21.19 -18.61 10.49
C GLU A 262 -21.35 -17.10 10.28
N GLU A 263 -22.20 -16.44 11.09
CA GLU A 263 -22.39 -15.00 11.12
C GLU A 263 -21.11 -14.25 11.50
N ALA A 264 -20.28 -14.81 12.38
CA ALA A 264 -19.00 -14.21 12.77
C ALA A 264 -18.02 -14.16 11.58
N LEU A 265 -18.18 -15.09 10.62
CA LEU A 265 -17.33 -15.21 9.43
C LEU A 265 -17.94 -14.53 8.20
N ALA A 266 -19.09 -13.87 8.33
CA ALA A 266 -19.82 -13.28 7.22
C ALA A 266 -19.01 -12.23 6.45
N VAL A 267 -18.05 -11.55 7.10
CA VAL A 267 -17.14 -10.58 6.46
C VAL A 267 -16.37 -11.22 5.30
N LEU A 268 -15.93 -12.48 5.44
CA LEU A 268 -15.19 -13.20 4.40
C LEU A 268 -16.05 -13.52 3.17
N LYS A 269 -17.38 -13.53 3.30
CA LYS A 269 -18.30 -13.73 2.17
C LYS A 269 -18.53 -12.46 1.36
N ARG A 270 -18.08 -11.30 1.85
CA ARG A 270 -18.33 -10.03 1.16
C ARG A 270 -17.66 -10.04 -0.22
N PRO A 271 -18.31 -9.46 -1.25
CA PRO A 271 -17.68 -9.27 -2.55
C PRO A 271 -16.37 -8.49 -2.39
N GLY A 272 -15.37 -8.85 -3.20
CA GLY A 272 -14.05 -8.20 -3.20
C GLY A 272 -13.02 -8.88 -2.31
N VAL A 273 -13.43 -9.71 -1.34
CA VAL A 273 -12.48 -10.47 -0.51
C VAL A 273 -11.82 -11.57 -1.33
N LYS A 274 -10.52 -11.43 -1.56
CA LYS A 274 -9.67 -12.49 -2.09
C LYS A 274 -8.66 -12.92 -1.05
N VAL A 275 -8.19 -14.15 -1.19
CA VAL A 275 -7.15 -14.71 -0.34
C VAL A 275 -6.09 -15.39 -1.19
N GLY A 276 -4.83 -15.17 -0.83
CA GLY A 276 -3.66 -15.75 -1.50
C GLY A 276 -2.67 -16.27 -0.46
N ARG A 277 -1.92 -17.30 -0.82
CA ARG A 277 -0.89 -17.93 0.01
C ARG A 277 0.29 -16.99 0.20
N VAL A 278 0.81 -16.96 1.42
CA VAL A 278 2.08 -16.31 1.76
C VAL A 278 3.20 -17.34 1.62
N GLU A 279 4.30 -16.99 0.94
CA GLU A 279 5.43 -17.90 0.67
C GLU A 279 6.36 -18.16 1.88
N GLU A 280 6.03 -17.61 3.05
CA GLU A 280 6.82 -17.81 4.26
C GLU A 280 6.89 -19.29 4.66
N ALA A 281 8.02 -19.68 5.25
CA ALA A 281 8.25 -21.06 5.67
C ALA A 281 7.20 -21.47 6.71
N LEU A 282 6.41 -22.49 6.39
CA LEU A 282 5.50 -23.12 7.34
C LEU A 282 6.31 -23.66 8.52
N PRO A 283 5.91 -23.39 9.78
CA PRO A 283 6.41 -24.17 10.90
C PRO A 283 6.14 -25.66 10.63
N GLU A 284 7.18 -26.50 10.72
CA GLU A 284 7.07 -27.93 10.39
C GLU A 284 5.99 -28.66 11.23
N ASP A 285 5.74 -28.16 12.45
CA ASP A 285 4.86 -28.78 13.44
C ASP A 285 3.44 -28.16 13.49
N LEU A 286 3.04 -27.38 12.49
CA LEU A 286 1.73 -26.73 12.52
C LEU A 286 0.61 -27.78 12.37
N PRO A 287 -0.37 -27.86 13.29
CA PRO A 287 -1.47 -28.81 13.24
C PRO A 287 -2.48 -28.44 12.15
N ILE A 288 -2.13 -28.72 10.89
CA ILE A 288 -3.01 -28.51 9.75
C ILE A 288 -3.80 -29.78 9.42
N GLN A 289 -5.10 -29.62 9.18
CA GLN A 289 -5.96 -30.70 8.70
C GLN A 289 -5.87 -30.79 7.16
N PRO A 290 -6.23 -31.93 6.55
CA PRO A 290 -6.16 -32.10 5.09
C PRO A 290 -6.89 -31.02 4.29
N HIS A 291 -8.02 -30.52 4.81
CA HIS A 291 -8.80 -29.48 4.15
C HIS A 291 -8.11 -28.10 4.19
N HIS A 292 -7.27 -27.82 5.20
CA HIS A 292 -6.41 -26.62 5.22
C HIS A 292 -5.34 -26.70 4.13
N GLY A 293 -4.74 -27.88 3.93
CA GLY A 293 -3.77 -28.12 2.85
C GLY A 293 -4.39 -27.92 1.47
N TYR A 294 -5.63 -28.39 1.28
CA TYR A 294 -6.41 -28.13 0.07
C TYR A 294 -6.62 -26.63 -0.17
N LEU A 295 -7.02 -25.86 0.85
CA LEU A 295 -7.19 -24.40 0.74
C LEU A 295 -5.89 -23.70 0.36
N LEU A 296 -4.77 -24.05 0.99
CA LEU A 296 -3.45 -23.50 0.64
C LEU A 296 -3.04 -23.81 -0.81
N GLN A 297 -3.44 -24.97 -1.34
CA GLN A 297 -3.21 -25.33 -2.74
C GLN A 297 -4.09 -24.50 -3.70
N GLN A 298 -5.37 -24.28 -3.37
CA GLN A 298 -6.26 -23.46 -4.19
C GLN A 298 -5.85 -21.98 -4.18
N CYS A 299 -5.28 -21.50 -3.07
CA CYS A 299 -4.86 -20.11 -2.89
C CYS A 299 -3.41 -19.84 -3.32
N GLN A 300 -2.79 -20.66 -4.19
CA GLN A 300 -1.45 -20.35 -4.75
C GLN A 300 -1.41 -18.99 -5.46
N GLN A 301 -2.53 -18.54 -6.01
CA GLN A 301 -2.76 -17.18 -6.49
C GLN A 301 -3.93 -16.57 -5.71
N PRO A 302 -4.09 -15.24 -5.69
CA PRO A 302 -5.26 -14.62 -5.06
C PRO A 302 -6.58 -15.09 -5.70
N VAL A 303 -7.42 -15.77 -4.92
CA VAL A 303 -8.74 -16.27 -5.34
C VAL A 303 -9.83 -15.60 -4.51
N ALA A 304 -10.96 -15.24 -5.13
CA ALA A 304 -12.10 -14.71 -4.38
C ALA A 304 -12.72 -15.78 -3.48
N VAL A 305 -13.01 -15.44 -2.23
CA VAL A 305 -13.64 -16.39 -1.29
C VAL A 305 -15.01 -16.86 -1.80
N SER A 306 -15.73 -16.00 -2.52
CA SER A 306 -16.99 -16.38 -3.20
C SER A 306 -16.80 -17.48 -4.24
N ASP A 307 -15.68 -17.49 -4.95
CA ASP A 307 -15.40 -18.50 -5.98
C ASP A 307 -15.05 -19.85 -5.31
N LEU A 308 -14.29 -19.81 -4.21
CA LEU A 308 -14.02 -20.99 -3.40
C LEU A 308 -15.31 -21.63 -2.87
N LEU A 309 -16.26 -20.81 -2.39
CA LEU A 309 -17.58 -21.28 -1.94
C LEU A 309 -18.41 -21.91 -3.07
N GLN A 310 -18.31 -21.39 -4.30
CA GLN A 310 -19.04 -21.91 -5.46
C GLN A 310 -18.54 -23.29 -5.92
N THR A 311 -17.30 -23.68 -5.60
CA THR A 311 -16.79 -25.01 -5.95
C THR A 311 -17.60 -26.14 -5.30
N GLY A 312 -18.22 -25.87 -4.14
CA GLY A 312 -19.04 -26.85 -3.40
C GLY A 312 -18.27 -28.03 -2.81
N ILE A 313 -16.93 -28.02 -2.84
CA ILE A 313 -16.10 -29.14 -2.36
C ILE A 313 -16.11 -29.26 -0.84
N LEU A 314 -16.11 -28.12 -0.14
CA LEU A 314 -16.19 -28.05 1.32
C LEU A 314 -17.50 -27.37 1.76
N PRO A 315 -18.13 -27.79 2.87
CA PRO A 315 -19.23 -27.05 3.48
C PRO A 315 -18.81 -25.60 3.78
N ALA A 316 -19.71 -24.64 3.58
CA ALA A 316 -19.40 -23.22 3.71
C ALA A 316 -18.76 -22.86 5.06
N ARG A 317 -19.30 -23.39 6.17
CA ARG A 317 -18.75 -23.19 7.51
C ARG A 317 -17.30 -23.68 7.63
N GLN A 318 -17.01 -24.89 7.13
CA GLN A 318 -15.66 -25.47 7.18
C GLN A 318 -14.68 -24.68 6.31
N LEU A 319 -15.12 -24.27 5.12
CA LEU A 319 -14.31 -23.45 4.20
C LEU A 319 -13.96 -22.10 4.84
N LEU A 320 -14.96 -21.39 5.36
CA LEU A 320 -14.76 -20.07 5.97
C LEU A 320 -13.93 -20.16 7.25
N GLY A 321 -14.16 -21.17 8.08
CA GLY A 321 -13.35 -21.45 9.26
C GLY A 321 -11.89 -21.71 8.88
N GLY A 322 -11.65 -22.61 7.92
CA GLY A 322 -10.30 -22.89 7.42
C GLY A 322 -9.60 -21.67 6.84
N VAL A 323 -10.29 -20.86 6.03
CA VAL A 323 -9.73 -19.60 5.50
C VAL A 323 -9.39 -18.65 6.64
N TYR A 324 -10.29 -18.47 7.61
CA TYR A 324 -10.04 -17.57 8.73
C TYR A 324 -8.88 -18.02 9.61
N LEU A 325 -8.80 -19.32 9.92
CA LEU A 325 -7.68 -19.90 10.66
C LEU A 325 -6.36 -19.63 9.94
N LEU A 326 -6.28 -19.90 8.64
CA LEU A 326 -5.06 -19.70 7.87
C LEU A 326 -4.65 -18.21 7.78
N LEU A 327 -5.62 -17.29 7.77
CA LEU A 327 -5.36 -15.85 7.86
C LEU A 327 -4.82 -15.46 9.25
N LEU A 328 -5.37 -16.02 10.34
CA LEU A 328 -4.88 -15.79 11.71
C LEU A 328 -3.46 -16.30 11.91
N LEU A 329 -3.12 -17.44 11.29
CA LEU A 329 -1.80 -18.06 11.34
C LEU A 329 -0.80 -17.41 10.36
N GLY A 330 -1.21 -16.39 9.59
CA GLY A 330 -0.35 -15.70 8.62
C GLY A 330 -0.02 -16.50 7.35
N LEU A 331 -0.71 -17.63 7.11
CA LEU A 331 -0.45 -18.51 5.96
C LEU A 331 -1.21 -18.06 4.69
N LEU A 332 -2.27 -17.29 4.89
CA LEU A 332 -2.96 -16.56 3.84
C LEU A 332 -2.84 -15.06 4.11
N ALA A 333 -2.84 -14.28 3.03
CA ALA A 333 -3.07 -12.84 3.04
C ALA A 333 -4.40 -12.54 2.35
N SER A 334 -5.09 -11.50 2.83
CA SER A 334 -6.31 -11.01 2.19
C SER A 334 -6.03 -9.89 1.20
N GLU A 335 -6.87 -9.79 0.18
CA GLU A 335 -7.07 -8.56 -0.60
C GLU A 335 -8.53 -8.10 -0.37
N PRO A 336 -8.78 -6.87 0.12
CA PRO A 336 -7.80 -5.85 0.48
C PRO A 336 -6.86 -6.28 1.63
N ALA A 337 -5.64 -5.75 1.59
CA ALA A 337 -4.60 -6.08 2.55
C ALA A 337 -4.94 -5.51 3.94
N VAL A 338 -4.81 -6.39 4.94
CA VAL A 338 -4.93 -6.06 6.36
C VAL A 338 -3.58 -6.27 7.01
N GLU A 339 -3.10 -5.27 7.75
CA GLU A 339 -1.83 -5.35 8.46
C GLU A 339 -1.88 -6.44 9.55
N PRO A 340 -0.81 -7.24 9.71
CA PRO A 340 -0.73 -8.22 10.78
C PRO A 340 -0.76 -7.53 12.16
N PRO A 341 -1.33 -8.19 13.17
CA PRO A 341 -2.05 -9.47 13.10
C PRO A 341 -3.40 -9.31 12.37
N PHE A 342 -3.81 -10.35 11.65
CA PHE A 342 -5.07 -10.34 10.89
C PHE A 342 -6.29 -10.18 11.81
N ARG A 343 -7.22 -9.31 11.42
CA ARG A 343 -8.48 -9.06 12.16
C ARG A 343 -9.65 -8.91 11.20
N LEU A 344 -10.75 -9.61 11.48
CA LEU A 344 -11.97 -9.53 10.65
C LEU A 344 -12.59 -8.14 10.73
N SER A 345 -12.54 -7.52 11.91
CA SER A 345 -13.01 -6.15 12.10
C SER A 345 -12.27 -5.15 11.22
N ARG A 346 -10.94 -5.29 11.07
CA ARG A 346 -10.14 -4.44 10.17
C ARG A 346 -10.45 -4.70 8.71
N LEU A 347 -10.61 -5.97 8.31
CA LEU A 347 -11.02 -6.31 6.95
C LEU A 347 -12.38 -5.68 6.61
N ALA A 348 -13.35 -5.75 7.53
CA ALA A 348 -14.67 -5.14 7.33
C ALA A 348 -14.58 -3.63 7.08
N VAL A 349 -13.80 -2.92 7.91
CA VAL A 349 -13.58 -1.47 7.74
C VAL A 349 -12.93 -1.17 6.38
N ARG A 350 -11.92 -1.94 5.98
CA ARG A 350 -11.25 -1.75 4.68
C ARG A 350 -12.19 -1.95 3.50
N LEU A 351 -13.04 -2.96 3.55
CA LEU A 351 -14.06 -3.20 2.53
C LEU A 351 -15.10 -2.07 2.46
N ASP A 352 -15.48 -1.50 3.62
CA ASP A 352 -16.39 -0.35 3.67
C ASP A 352 -15.74 0.90 3.07
N GLU A 353 -14.46 1.14 3.37
CA GLU A 353 -13.66 2.22 2.78
C GLU A 353 -13.54 2.09 1.25
N GLU A 354 -13.21 0.89 0.76
CA GLU A 354 -13.13 0.61 -0.68
C GLU A 354 -14.49 0.79 -1.36
N SER A 355 -15.55 0.26 -0.76
CA SER A 355 -16.92 0.40 -1.29
C SER A 355 -17.32 1.88 -1.37
N ALA A 356 -17.03 2.66 -0.33
CA ALA A 356 -17.29 4.10 -0.32
C ALA A 356 -16.45 4.84 -1.37
N LEU A 357 -15.19 4.46 -1.57
CA LEU A 357 -14.33 5.03 -2.61
C LEU A 357 -14.89 4.75 -4.01
N ILE A 358 -15.25 3.49 -4.29
CA ILE A 358 -15.85 3.05 -5.55
C ILE A 358 -17.13 3.84 -5.83
N GLN A 359 -17.99 4.01 -4.82
CA GLN A 359 -19.22 4.77 -4.94
C GLN A 359 -18.93 6.25 -5.25
N ARG A 360 -18.09 6.92 -4.47
CA ARG A 360 -17.74 8.34 -4.69
C ARG A 360 -17.14 8.58 -6.07
N GLN A 361 -16.22 7.72 -6.53
CA GLN A 361 -15.63 7.84 -7.86
C GLN A 361 -16.65 7.59 -8.98
N SER A 362 -17.54 6.60 -8.80
CA SER A 362 -18.62 6.32 -9.74
C SER A 362 -19.58 7.51 -9.87
N GLU A 363 -20.00 8.09 -8.75
CA GLU A 363 -20.84 9.29 -8.72
C GLU A 363 -20.13 10.48 -9.37
N ALA A 364 -18.83 10.68 -9.11
CA ALA A 364 -18.04 11.73 -9.74
C ALA A 364 -18.00 11.60 -11.27
N ILE A 365 -17.79 10.38 -11.79
CA ILE A 365 -17.79 10.12 -13.24
C ILE A 365 -19.18 10.38 -13.83
N GLN A 366 -20.24 9.88 -13.19
CA GLN A 366 -21.61 10.08 -13.66
C GLN A 366 -21.99 11.56 -13.68
N ASN A 367 -21.63 12.32 -12.64
CA ASN A 367 -21.86 13.75 -12.56
C ASN A 367 -21.11 14.51 -13.68
N LEU A 368 -19.85 14.14 -13.97
CA LEU A 368 -19.11 14.70 -15.09
C LEU A 368 -19.77 14.39 -16.44
N VAL A 369 -20.22 13.15 -16.65
CA VAL A 369 -20.92 12.77 -17.88
C VAL A 369 -22.19 13.57 -18.06
N GLN A 370 -22.99 13.76 -17.00
CA GLN A 370 -24.21 14.55 -17.07
C GLN A 370 -23.90 16.03 -17.34
N ALA A 371 -22.87 16.58 -16.70
CA ALA A 371 -22.42 17.94 -16.96
C ALA A 371 -22.03 18.14 -18.44
N PHE A 372 -21.32 17.19 -19.04
CA PHE A 372 -20.85 17.29 -20.44
C PHE A 372 -21.94 16.99 -21.48
N LYS A 373 -23.08 16.43 -21.06
CA LYS A 373 -24.24 16.19 -21.94
C LYS A 373 -25.13 17.43 -22.11
N VAL A 374 -24.95 18.47 -21.30
CA VAL A 374 -25.73 19.70 -21.40
C VAL A 374 -25.48 20.36 -22.77
N PRO A 375 -26.52 20.57 -23.60
CA PRO A 375 -26.36 21.22 -24.90
C PRO A 375 -25.78 22.63 -24.74
N GLY A 376 -24.80 22.98 -25.57
CA GLY A 376 -24.18 24.31 -25.55
C GLY A 376 -23.16 24.54 -24.45
N ILE A 377 -22.71 23.49 -23.73
CA ILE A 377 -21.59 23.62 -22.80
C ILE A 377 -20.35 24.16 -23.54
N SER A 378 -19.72 25.20 -22.99
CA SER A 378 -18.59 25.81 -23.67
C SER A 378 -17.34 24.93 -23.55
N PRO A 379 -16.44 24.91 -24.56
CA PRO A 379 -15.18 24.18 -24.47
C PRO A 379 -14.31 24.58 -23.25
N TYR A 380 -14.43 25.84 -22.81
CA TYR A 380 -13.80 26.36 -21.59
C TYR A 380 -14.33 25.67 -20.33
N GLN A 381 -15.65 25.52 -20.21
CA GLN A 381 -16.29 24.82 -19.09
C GLN A 381 -15.96 23.32 -19.07
N VAL A 382 -15.91 22.68 -20.24
CA VAL A 382 -15.53 21.27 -20.35
C VAL A 382 -14.12 21.03 -19.82
N LEU A 383 -13.16 21.91 -20.13
CA LEU A 383 -11.78 21.79 -19.64
C LEU A 383 -11.54 22.43 -18.26
N GLY A 384 -12.53 23.14 -17.72
CA GLY A 384 -12.39 23.86 -16.44
C GLY A 384 -11.41 25.03 -16.49
N VAL A 385 -11.34 25.73 -17.62
CA VAL A 385 -10.48 26.91 -17.84
C VAL A 385 -11.30 28.17 -18.04
N SER A 386 -10.72 29.35 -17.78
CA SER A 386 -11.41 30.63 -17.92
C SER A 386 -11.49 31.08 -19.38
N PRO A 387 -12.54 31.82 -19.78
CA PRO A 387 -12.54 32.55 -21.06
C PRO A 387 -11.31 33.48 -21.12
N GLY A 388 -10.45 33.31 -22.12
CA GLY A 388 -9.18 34.04 -22.26
C GLY A 388 -7.93 33.27 -21.84
N SER A 389 -8.06 32.04 -21.35
CA SER A 389 -6.91 31.15 -21.11
C SER A 389 -6.13 30.86 -22.40
N THR A 390 -4.80 30.75 -22.27
CA THR A 390 -3.92 30.47 -23.41
C THR A 390 -4.06 29.02 -23.89
N PRO A 391 -3.66 28.69 -25.13
CA PRO A 391 -3.63 27.30 -25.60
C PRO A 391 -2.80 26.38 -24.70
N ALA A 392 -1.71 26.90 -24.11
CA ALA A 392 -0.88 26.13 -23.18
C ALA A 392 -1.65 25.77 -21.90
N ASP A 393 -2.45 26.69 -21.37
CA ASP A 393 -3.30 26.44 -20.20
C ASP A 393 -4.37 25.39 -20.50
N ALA A 394 -4.97 25.43 -21.71
CA ALA A 394 -5.94 24.45 -22.15
C ALA A 394 -5.33 23.05 -22.28
N VAL A 395 -4.12 22.93 -22.84
CA VAL A 395 -3.38 21.65 -22.91
C VAL A 395 -3.08 21.13 -21.51
N LYS A 396 -2.57 21.99 -20.61
CA LYS A 396 -2.28 21.62 -19.23
C LYS A 396 -3.53 21.14 -18.48
N ALA A 397 -4.66 21.82 -18.66
CA ALA A 397 -5.93 21.42 -18.05
C ALA A 397 -6.46 20.09 -18.61
N HIS A 398 -6.35 19.88 -19.93
CA HIS A 398 -6.69 18.62 -20.58
C HIS A 398 -5.84 17.46 -20.03
N GLU A 399 -4.52 17.64 -19.95
CA GLU A 399 -3.61 16.63 -19.42
C GLU A 399 -3.90 16.32 -17.95
N ALA A 400 -4.15 17.35 -17.13
CA ALA A 400 -4.50 17.17 -15.72
C ALA A 400 -5.80 16.37 -15.56
N MET A 401 -6.83 16.66 -16.36
CA MET A 401 -8.10 15.93 -16.27
C MET A 401 -8.00 14.52 -16.85
N LYS A 402 -7.26 14.32 -17.94
CA LYS A 402 -6.94 12.99 -18.48
C LYS A 402 -6.18 12.14 -17.47
N ALA A 403 -5.23 12.74 -16.74
CA ALA A 403 -4.52 12.05 -15.66
C ALA A 403 -5.49 11.64 -14.54
N ARG A 404 -6.38 12.52 -14.09
CA ARG A 404 -7.40 12.20 -13.06
C ARG A 404 -8.33 11.04 -13.45
N LEU A 405 -8.67 10.93 -14.73
CA LEU A 405 -9.54 9.87 -15.29
C LEU A 405 -8.76 8.63 -15.77
N SER A 406 -7.46 8.56 -15.51
CA SER A 406 -6.63 7.44 -15.95
C SER A 406 -6.82 6.18 -15.07
N PRO A 407 -6.47 4.98 -15.58
CA PRO A 407 -6.53 3.75 -14.80
C PRO A 407 -5.68 3.77 -13.52
N ALA A 408 -4.66 4.62 -13.46
CA ALA A 408 -3.77 4.73 -12.31
C ALA A 408 -4.40 5.48 -11.13
N ASN A 409 -5.38 6.35 -11.38
CA ASN A 409 -6.02 7.20 -10.37
C ASN A 409 -7.46 6.78 -10.02
N LEU A 410 -8.02 5.85 -10.79
CA LEU A 410 -9.35 5.29 -10.55
C LEU A 410 -9.23 3.88 -9.98
N HIS A 411 -10.17 3.52 -9.12
CA HIS A 411 -10.29 2.15 -8.64
C HIS A 411 -10.52 1.21 -9.84
N PRO A 412 -9.87 0.02 -9.89
CA PRO A 412 -9.98 -0.90 -11.03
C PRO A 412 -11.42 -1.26 -11.40
N GLU A 413 -12.29 -1.47 -10.41
CA GLU A 413 -13.71 -1.74 -10.64
C GLU A 413 -14.46 -0.55 -11.24
N VAL A 414 -14.15 0.67 -10.79
CA VAL A 414 -14.76 1.90 -11.33
C VAL A 414 -14.34 2.07 -12.79
N PHE A 415 -13.05 1.90 -13.08
CA PHE A 415 -12.54 1.98 -14.44
C PHE A 415 -13.20 0.95 -15.37
N LYS A 416 -13.32 -0.31 -14.92
CA LYS A 416 -13.99 -1.39 -15.67
C LYS A 416 -15.49 -1.10 -15.87
N ARG A 417 -16.18 -0.63 -14.83
CA ARG A 417 -17.62 -0.36 -14.86
C ARG A 417 -18.00 0.81 -15.75
N HIS A 418 -17.17 1.87 -15.77
CA HIS A 418 -17.45 3.13 -16.46
C HIS A 418 -16.58 3.36 -17.70
N GLN A 419 -16.11 2.28 -18.34
CA GLN A 419 -15.18 2.37 -19.47
C GLN A 419 -15.74 3.20 -20.64
N LYS A 420 -17.04 3.08 -20.91
CA LYS A 420 -17.73 3.82 -21.99
C LYS A 420 -17.87 5.31 -21.66
N GLU A 421 -18.20 5.61 -20.42
CA GLU A 421 -18.31 6.96 -19.87
C GLU A 421 -16.97 7.67 -19.88
N LEU A 422 -15.90 6.99 -19.45
CA LEU A 422 -14.53 7.50 -19.50
C LEU A 422 -14.08 7.76 -20.94
N PHE A 423 -14.41 6.88 -21.89
CA PHE A 423 -14.17 7.12 -23.31
C PHE A 423 -14.92 8.37 -23.82
N PHE A 424 -16.20 8.53 -23.46
CA PHE A 424 -16.98 9.72 -23.80
C PHE A 424 -16.36 11.01 -23.23
N LEU A 425 -15.99 11.00 -21.94
CA LEU A 425 -15.37 12.14 -21.29
C LEU A 425 -14.05 12.51 -21.97
N THR A 426 -13.19 11.52 -22.24
CA THR A 426 -11.90 11.75 -22.92
C THR A 426 -12.07 12.28 -24.34
N ALA A 427 -13.02 11.76 -25.12
CA ALA A 427 -13.34 12.27 -26.44
C ALA A 427 -13.84 13.72 -26.38
N LYS A 428 -14.76 14.05 -25.46
CA LYS A 428 -15.30 15.40 -25.28
C LYS A 428 -14.26 16.43 -24.85
N MET A 429 -13.34 16.03 -23.97
CA MET A 429 -12.20 16.87 -23.60
C MET A 429 -11.26 17.11 -24.78
N GLY A 430 -11.00 16.09 -25.61
CA GLY A 430 -10.17 16.23 -26.81
C GLY A 430 -10.80 17.15 -27.86
N GLU A 431 -12.10 16.98 -28.12
CA GLU A 431 -12.88 17.86 -29.01
C GLU A 431 -12.82 19.32 -28.52
N SER A 432 -13.03 19.54 -27.21
CA SER A 432 -13.00 20.87 -26.62
C SER A 432 -11.62 21.53 -26.74
N LEU A 433 -10.54 20.76 -26.55
CA LEU A 433 -9.18 21.27 -26.72
C LEU A 433 -8.92 21.72 -28.17
N LEU A 434 -9.34 20.93 -29.16
CA LEU A 434 -9.19 21.27 -30.57
C LEU A 434 -9.98 22.53 -30.95
N LEU A 435 -11.21 22.66 -30.45
CA LEU A 435 -12.03 23.86 -30.66
C LEU A 435 -11.35 25.12 -30.09
N LEU A 436 -10.76 25.05 -28.90
CA LEU A 436 -10.03 26.18 -28.32
C LEU A 436 -8.77 26.54 -29.08
N GLN A 437 -8.00 25.53 -29.54
CA GLN A 437 -6.80 25.76 -30.34
C GLN A 437 -7.15 26.41 -31.69
N ASN A 438 -8.20 25.93 -32.36
CA ASN A 438 -8.67 26.52 -33.62
C ASN A 438 -9.14 27.96 -33.44
N ARG A 439 -9.93 28.23 -32.38
CA ARG A 439 -10.39 29.59 -32.07
C ARG A 439 -9.22 30.55 -31.85
N TYR A 440 -8.21 30.12 -31.10
CA TYR A 440 -7.00 30.93 -30.90
C TYR A 440 -6.26 31.24 -32.20
N LEU A 441 -6.19 30.27 -33.13
CA LEU A 441 -5.59 30.50 -34.45
C LEU A 441 -6.42 31.47 -35.30
N GLU A 442 -7.75 31.43 -35.20
CA GLU A 442 -8.64 32.37 -35.89
C GLU A 442 -8.53 33.78 -35.31
N ASP A 443 -8.56 33.93 -33.99
CA ASP A 443 -8.40 35.22 -33.30
C ASP A 443 -7.05 35.85 -33.67
N ARG A 444 -5.96 35.06 -33.65
CA ARG A 444 -4.63 35.53 -34.07
C ARG A 444 -4.56 35.89 -35.55
N LYS A 445 -5.24 35.16 -36.43
CA LYS A 445 -5.35 35.54 -37.86
C LYS A 445 -6.12 36.83 -38.03
N ALA A 446 -7.16 37.06 -37.22
CA ALA A 446 -7.95 38.29 -37.24
C ALA A 446 -7.14 39.49 -36.73
N GLU A 447 -6.37 39.32 -35.65
CA GLU A 447 -5.41 40.32 -35.15
C GLU A 447 -4.40 40.69 -36.23
N VAL A 448 -3.74 39.70 -36.85
CA VAL A 448 -2.80 39.95 -37.95
C VAL A 448 -3.45 40.66 -39.13
N ARG A 449 -4.71 40.34 -39.47
CA ARG A 449 -5.46 41.04 -40.52
C ARG A 449 -5.82 42.47 -40.12
N ALA A 450 -6.19 42.72 -38.86
CA ALA A 450 -6.50 44.06 -38.35
C ALA A 450 -5.24 44.93 -38.26
N GLU A 451 -4.13 44.38 -37.77
CA GLU A 451 -2.81 45.03 -37.79
C GLU A 451 -2.35 45.32 -39.23
N SER A 452 -2.63 44.41 -40.18
CA SER A 452 -2.37 44.65 -41.61
C SER A 452 -3.27 45.76 -42.18
N ALA A 453 -4.54 45.83 -41.77
CA ALA A 453 -5.49 46.85 -42.21
C ALA A 453 -5.19 48.24 -41.59
N GLU A 454 -4.68 48.31 -40.36
CA GLU A 454 -4.16 49.56 -39.76
C GLU A 454 -2.80 49.96 -40.36
N ALA A 455 -1.99 48.99 -40.80
CA ALA A 455 -0.75 49.22 -41.54
C ALA A 455 -0.94 49.59 -43.02
N GLU A 456 -2.14 49.41 -43.59
CA GLU A 456 -2.49 49.75 -44.99
C GLU A 456 -2.65 51.27 -45.26
N ARG A 457 -2.23 52.15 -44.34
CA ARG A 457 -1.82 53.55 -44.65
C ARG A 457 -0.34 53.70 -45.04
N GLY A 458 0.39 52.60 -45.22
CA GLY A 458 1.70 52.55 -45.87
C GLY A 458 1.78 51.35 -46.81
N PRO A 459 2.66 51.35 -47.82
CA PRO A 459 2.59 50.35 -48.88
C PRO A 459 3.03 48.96 -48.38
N ASN A 460 2.07 48.03 -48.43
CA ASN A 460 2.17 46.58 -48.66
C ASN A 460 3.32 45.79 -48.00
N PRO A 461 3.00 44.79 -47.15
CA PRO A 461 3.69 43.50 -47.25
C PRO A 461 2.79 42.29 -46.94
N VAL A 462 1.64 42.12 -47.60
CA VAL A 462 0.76 40.93 -47.35
C VAL A 462 1.32 39.61 -47.96
N ALA A 463 2.47 39.65 -48.64
CA ALA A 463 3.12 38.44 -49.19
C ALA A 463 4.18 37.78 -48.25
N GLN A 464 4.51 38.37 -47.10
CA GLN A 464 5.65 37.92 -46.27
C GLN A 464 5.31 37.00 -45.08
N ALA A 465 4.04 36.92 -44.65
CA ALA A 465 3.65 36.17 -43.45
C ALA A 465 3.58 34.64 -43.68
N ASP A 466 3.07 34.20 -44.84
CA ASP A 466 3.08 32.77 -45.22
C ASP A 466 4.50 32.26 -45.51
N THR A 467 5.41 33.14 -45.96
CA THR A 467 6.83 32.81 -46.10
C THR A 467 7.55 32.75 -44.74
N ALA A 468 7.10 33.48 -43.72
CA ALA A 468 7.73 33.45 -42.40
C ALA A 468 7.44 32.15 -41.63
N LEU A 469 6.20 31.63 -41.69
CA LEU A 469 5.86 30.35 -41.04
C LEU A 469 6.55 29.16 -41.73
N GLY A 470 6.60 29.18 -43.06
CA GLY A 470 7.37 28.22 -43.86
C GLY A 470 8.85 28.22 -43.47
N ARG A 471 9.50 29.39 -43.41
CA ARG A 471 10.90 29.53 -42.99
C ARG A 471 11.16 29.05 -41.56
N ILE A 472 10.23 29.28 -40.63
CA ILE A 472 10.36 28.76 -39.24
C ILE A 472 10.28 27.23 -39.24
N SER A 473 9.38 26.65 -40.04
CA SER A 473 9.27 25.18 -40.16
C SER A 473 10.51 24.55 -40.82
N GLU A 474 11.03 25.17 -41.89
CA GLU A 474 12.25 24.75 -42.58
C GLU A 474 13.48 24.88 -41.67
N SER A 475 13.60 25.98 -40.93
CA SER A 475 14.70 26.20 -39.98
C SER A 475 14.69 25.16 -38.87
N ARG A 476 13.52 24.83 -38.30
CA ARG A 476 13.40 23.75 -37.29
C ARG A 476 13.73 22.38 -37.87
N GLN A 477 13.33 22.09 -39.11
CA GLN A 477 13.70 20.85 -39.78
C GLN A 477 15.21 20.76 -40.01
N GLN A 478 15.87 21.85 -40.42
CA GLN A 478 17.33 21.90 -40.58
C GLN A 478 18.05 21.71 -39.24
N GLU A 479 17.60 22.34 -38.17
CA GLU A 479 18.14 22.16 -36.81
C GLU A 479 17.96 20.73 -36.31
N ALA A 480 16.81 20.11 -36.58
CA ALA A 480 16.55 18.71 -36.28
C ALA A 480 17.52 17.79 -37.03
N GLN A 481 17.72 18.03 -38.34
CA GLN A 481 18.65 17.25 -39.17
C GLN A 481 20.11 17.41 -38.72
N LEU A 482 20.53 18.63 -38.35
CA LEU A 482 21.87 18.89 -37.83
C LEU A 482 22.09 18.15 -36.50
N SER A 483 21.12 18.20 -35.60
CA SER A 483 21.17 17.50 -34.31
C SER A 483 21.22 15.99 -34.49
N LEU A 484 20.47 15.46 -35.46
CA LEU A 484 20.47 14.04 -35.82
C LEU A 484 21.85 13.60 -36.35
N ARG A 485 22.48 14.38 -37.24
CA ARG A 485 23.83 14.10 -37.74
C ARG A 485 24.86 14.06 -36.61
N ARG A 486 24.83 15.05 -35.70
CA ARG A 486 25.70 15.07 -34.52
C ARG A 486 25.51 13.85 -33.63
N ALA A 487 24.27 13.41 -33.44
CA ALA A 487 24.00 12.18 -32.70
C ALA A 487 24.64 10.96 -33.37
N MET A 488 24.52 10.83 -34.69
CA MET A 488 25.17 9.75 -35.46
C MET A 488 26.69 9.80 -35.33
N ASP A 489 27.31 10.98 -35.41
CA ASP A 489 28.75 11.16 -35.21
C ASP A 489 29.18 10.72 -33.79
N CYS A 490 28.39 11.08 -32.77
CA CYS A 490 28.62 10.64 -31.39
C CYS A 490 28.46 9.12 -31.23
N MET A 491 27.47 8.49 -31.91
CA MET A 491 27.30 7.04 -31.89
C MET A 491 28.46 6.32 -32.58
N ALA A 492 28.99 6.86 -33.67
CA ALA A 492 30.18 6.33 -34.34
C ALA A 492 31.44 6.39 -33.46
N GLN A 493 31.49 7.33 -32.52
CA GLN A 493 32.54 7.48 -31.51
C GLN A 493 32.24 6.74 -30.19
N GLU A 494 31.17 5.94 -30.12
CA GLU A 494 30.68 5.26 -28.91
C GLU A 494 30.36 6.19 -27.72
N ARG A 495 30.10 7.47 -27.98
CA ARG A 495 29.71 8.48 -26.98
C ARG A 495 28.20 8.47 -26.76
N TRP A 496 27.70 7.40 -26.15
CA TRP A 496 26.27 7.12 -26.00
C TRP A 496 25.48 8.20 -25.26
N HIS A 497 26.07 8.79 -24.21
CA HIS A 497 25.41 9.85 -23.45
C HIS A 497 25.16 11.10 -24.30
N ASP A 498 26.19 11.57 -25.00
CA ASP A 498 26.12 12.76 -25.85
C ASP A 498 25.17 12.55 -27.04
N ALA A 499 25.21 11.36 -27.64
CA ALA A 499 24.27 10.97 -28.68
C ALA A 499 22.81 11.07 -28.21
N SER A 500 22.52 10.61 -26.98
CA SER A 500 21.16 10.69 -26.41
C SER A 500 20.68 12.13 -26.22
N GLN A 501 21.57 13.05 -25.84
CA GLN A 501 21.22 14.47 -25.69
C GLN A 501 20.92 15.11 -27.05
N HIS A 502 21.74 14.84 -28.06
CA HIS A 502 21.52 15.33 -29.42
C HIS A 502 20.23 14.77 -30.05
N LEU A 503 19.88 13.51 -29.80
CA LEU A 503 18.61 12.93 -30.26
C LEU A 503 17.40 13.56 -29.57
N ARG A 504 17.48 13.88 -28.28
CA ARG A 504 16.41 14.62 -27.59
C ARG A 504 16.21 16.00 -28.19
N LEU A 505 17.29 16.69 -28.54
CA LEU A 505 17.21 17.97 -29.24
C LEU A 505 16.60 17.81 -30.65
N ALA A 506 17.00 16.79 -31.39
CA ALA A 506 16.40 16.49 -32.70
C ALA A 506 14.88 16.25 -32.60
N LEU A 507 14.43 15.46 -31.61
CA LEU A 507 13.02 15.19 -31.34
C LEU A 507 12.27 16.42 -30.81
N PHE A 508 12.94 17.33 -30.12
CA PHE A 508 12.36 18.61 -29.70
C PHE A 508 12.00 19.48 -30.91
N HIS A 509 12.89 19.56 -31.91
CA HIS A 509 12.63 20.32 -33.13
C HIS A 509 11.70 19.59 -34.11
N ASN A 510 11.77 18.26 -34.18
CA ASN A 510 10.90 17.42 -35.00
C ASN A 510 10.51 16.12 -34.27
N GLY A 511 9.39 16.15 -33.55
CA GLY A 511 8.86 15.01 -32.80
C GLY A 511 8.30 13.86 -33.66
N PHE A 512 8.32 13.99 -34.99
CA PHE A 512 7.84 12.98 -35.94
C PHE A 512 8.98 12.31 -36.72
N SER A 513 10.23 12.48 -36.29
CA SER A 513 11.37 11.81 -36.92
C SER A 513 11.45 10.34 -36.50
N ALA A 514 11.00 9.44 -37.37
CA ALA A 514 11.09 7.98 -37.16
C ALA A 514 12.54 7.54 -36.89
N GLN A 515 13.49 8.08 -37.65
CA GLN A 515 14.92 7.80 -37.51
C GLN A 515 15.49 8.20 -36.14
N ALA A 516 15.06 9.34 -35.57
CA ALA A 516 15.53 9.78 -34.26
C ALA A 516 15.03 8.85 -33.14
N HIS A 517 13.76 8.43 -33.19
CA HIS A 517 13.21 7.42 -32.27
C HIS A 517 13.94 6.08 -32.39
N TYR A 518 14.20 5.62 -33.60
CA TYR A 518 14.96 4.39 -33.86
C TYR A 518 16.39 4.44 -33.25
N LEU A 519 17.13 5.52 -33.46
CA LEU A 519 18.47 5.67 -32.89
C LEU A 519 18.44 5.76 -31.35
N MET A 520 17.41 6.38 -30.78
CA MET A 520 17.23 6.42 -29.32
C MET A 520 17.01 5.01 -28.75
N ALA A 521 16.22 4.18 -29.45
CA ALA A 521 16.01 2.79 -29.08
C ALA A 521 17.33 1.99 -29.07
N LYS A 522 18.17 2.18 -30.09
CA LYS A 522 19.51 1.56 -30.17
C LYS A 522 20.43 1.98 -29.02
N ILE A 523 20.35 3.24 -28.55
CA ILE A 523 21.11 3.68 -27.37
C ILE A 523 20.59 2.98 -26.10
N TYR A 524 19.27 2.87 -25.93
CA TYR A 524 18.69 2.21 -24.76
C TYR A 524 18.96 0.70 -24.73
N GLU A 525 19.02 0.04 -25.89
CA GLU A 525 19.37 -1.37 -26.03
C GLU A 525 20.76 -1.69 -25.46
N LYS A 526 21.72 -0.75 -25.54
CA LYS A 526 23.06 -0.92 -24.96
C LYS A 526 23.07 -0.97 -23.42
N ASN A 527 21.98 -0.57 -22.76
CA ASN A 527 21.88 -0.58 -21.31
C ASN A 527 21.12 -1.83 -20.83
N THR A 528 21.74 -2.61 -19.94
CA THR A 528 21.18 -3.87 -19.42
C THR A 528 20.04 -3.69 -18.42
N ASN A 529 19.80 -2.46 -17.93
CA ASN A 529 18.75 -2.17 -16.95
C ASN A 529 17.35 -2.49 -17.53
N SER A 530 16.52 -3.16 -16.74
CA SER A 530 15.11 -3.46 -17.09
C SER A 530 14.32 -2.23 -17.53
N ARG A 531 14.54 -1.06 -16.89
CA ARG A 531 13.90 0.20 -17.30
C ARG A 531 14.33 0.65 -18.70
N ALA A 532 15.60 0.47 -19.05
CA ALA A 532 16.11 0.82 -20.37
C ALA A 532 15.54 -0.09 -21.45
N LYS A 533 15.34 -1.38 -21.17
CA LYS A 533 14.67 -2.32 -22.09
C LYS A 533 13.25 -1.87 -22.44
N HIS A 534 12.45 -1.46 -21.46
CA HIS A 534 11.10 -0.94 -21.70
C HIS A 534 11.12 0.36 -22.52
N MET A 535 12.10 1.24 -22.28
CA MET A 535 12.26 2.45 -23.09
C MET A 535 12.69 2.12 -24.53
N ALA A 536 13.61 1.18 -24.73
CA ALA A 536 14.03 0.73 -26.05
C ALA A 536 12.85 0.19 -26.86
N GLU A 537 12.03 -0.69 -26.27
CA GLU A 537 10.84 -1.24 -26.92
C GLU A 537 9.86 -0.14 -27.36
N ARG A 538 9.58 0.82 -26.46
CA ARG A 538 8.68 1.95 -26.75
C ARG A 538 9.19 2.80 -27.91
N GLU A 539 10.47 3.14 -27.93
CA GLU A 539 11.07 3.97 -28.96
C GLU A 539 11.12 3.24 -30.32
N PHE A 540 11.40 1.94 -30.34
CA PHE A 540 11.29 1.11 -31.56
C PHE A 540 9.86 1.09 -32.11
N GLN A 541 8.86 0.86 -31.25
CA GLN A 541 7.46 0.86 -31.66
C GLN A 541 7.07 2.21 -32.26
N ARG A 542 7.53 3.32 -31.66
CA ARG A 542 7.25 4.66 -32.18
C ARG A 542 7.89 4.91 -33.53
N ALA A 543 9.11 4.43 -33.76
CA ALA A 543 9.75 4.51 -35.08
C ALA A 543 8.94 3.77 -36.16
N ILE A 544 8.45 2.56 -35.85
CA ILE A 544 7.61 1.75 -36.76
C ILE A 544 6.23 2.39 -37.00
N GLU A 545 5.64 3.04 -36.00
CA GLU A 545 4.37 3.77 -36.17
C GLU A 545 4.51 4.96 -37.13
N LEU A 546 5.65 5.65 -37.08
CA LEU A 546 5.93 6.83 -37.91
C LEU A 546 6.37 6.46 -39.33
N ASP A 547 7.14 5.38 -39.48
CA ASP A 547 7.52 4.83 -40.78
C ASP A 547 7.35 3.30 -40.82
N PRO A 548 6.14 2.81 -41.15
CA PRO A 548 5.85 1.38 -41.17
C PRO A 548 6.52 0.62 -42.32
N GLN A 549 7.08 1.32 -43.31
CA GLN A 549 7.67 0.71 -44.50
C GLN A 549 9.17 0.44 -44.34
N GLU A 550 9.83 1.04 -43.35
CA GLU A 550 11.24 0.82 -43.08
C GLU A 550 11.47 -0.56 -42.45
N ILE A 551 12.11 -1.45 -43.21
CA ILE A 551 12.32 -2.85 -42.84
C ILE A 551 13.31 -2.95 -41.68
N GLU A 552 14.32 -2.08 -41.65
CA GLU A 552 15.36 -2.11 -40.61
C GLU A 552 14.77 -1.96 -39.21
N TYR A 553 13.76 -1.10 -39.03
CA TYR A 553 13.11 -0.89 -37.72
C TYR A 553 12.37 -2.14 -37.24
N LEU A 554 11.71 -2.84 -38.16
CA LEU A 554 11.00 -4.10 -37.87
C LEU A 554 11.97 -5.22 -37.51
N LEU A 555 13.07 -5.35 -38.26
CA LEU A 555 14.08 -6.38 -38.03
C LEU A 555 14.81 -6.17 -36.72
N ASP A 556 15.14 -4.92 -36.37
CA ASP A 556 15.83 -4.62 -35.13
C ASP A 556 14.95 -4.79 -33.89
N LEU A 557 13.67 -4.45 -33.96
CA LEU A 557 12.73 -4.76 -32.87
C LEU A 557 12.52 -6.28 -32.75
N ALA A 558 12.49 -7.02 -33.87
CA ALA A 558 12.43 -8.47 -33.83
C ALA A 558 13.70 -9.05 -33.17
N GLU A 559 14.88 -8.55 -33.51
CA GLU A 559 16.15 -8.95 -32.90
C GLU A 559 16.19 -8.62 -31.40
N PHE A 560 15.68 -7.44 -31.02
CA PHE A 560 15.51 -7.05 -29.63
C PHE A 560 14.63 -8.05 -28.86
N TYR A 561 13.49 -8.47 -29.43
CA TYR A 561 12.64 -9.48 -28.79
C TYR A 561 13.31 -10.86 -28.74
N LEU A 562 14.04 -11.25 -29.77
CA LEU A 562 14.79 -12.51 -29.80
C LEU A 562 15.82 -12.57 -28.67
N ASN A 563 16.58 -11.49 -28.48
CA ASN A 563 17.61 -11.39 -27.44
C ASN A 563 17.04 -11.35 -26.01
N ASN A 564 15.75 -11.03 -25.86
CA ASN A 564 15.05 -11.02 -24.57
C ASN A 564 14.14 -12.26 -24.36
N GLY A 565 14.22 -13.28 -25.22
CA GLY A 565 13.44 -14.52 -25.09
C GLY A 565 11.95 -14.39 -25.43
N LEU A 566 11.54 -13.30 -26.10
CA LEU A 566 10.15 -13.02 -26.45
C LEU A 566 9.80 -13.52 -27.86
N PHE A 567 9.93 -14.83 -28.09
CA PHE A 567 9.88 -15.44 -29.42
C PHE A 567 8.57 -15.21 -30.18
N ALA A 568 7.42 -15.22 -29.49
CA ALA A 568 6.12 -14.98 -30.11
C ALA A 568 6.01 -13.58 -30.72
N ARG A 569 6.49 -12.55 -30.01
CA ARG A 569 6.54 -11.16 -30.51
C ARG A 569 7.52 -11.04 -31.67
N CYS A 570 8.71 -11.64 -31.53
CA CYS A 570 9.70 -11.67 -32.60
C CYS A 570 9.12 -12.21 -33.93
N ARG A 571 8.40 -13.34 -33.90
CA ARG A 571 7.75 -13.91 -35.09
C ARG A 571 6.78 -12.95 -35.77
N ALA A 572 5.93 -12.28 -34.98
CA ALA A 572 4.95 -11.33 -35.52
C ALA A 572 5.61 -10.17 -36.28
N PHE A 573 6.75 -9.65 -35.80
CA PHE A 573 7.49 -8.59 -36.50
C PHE A 573 8.29 -9.12 -37.70
N LEU A 574 8.80 -10.36 -37.66
CA LEU A 574 9.40 -11.02 -38.82
C LEU A 574 8.39 -11.29 -39.95
N ASP A 575 7.13 -11.59 -39.61
CA ASP A 575 6.06 -11.75 -40.59
C ASP A 575 5.73 -10.40 -41.27
N LYS A 576 5.70 -9.30 -40.51
CA LYS A 576 5.56 -7.95 -41.04
C LYS A 576 6.73 -7.56 -41.96
N ALA A 577 7.97 -7.79 -41.53
CA ALA A 577 9.16 -7.49 -42.33
C ALA A 577 9.16 -8.29 -43.65
N GLN A 578 8.75 -9.57 -43.61
CA GLN A 578 8.66 -10.42 -44.80
C GLN A 578 7.56 -9.96 -45.78
N ALA A 579 6.49 -9.35 -45.30
CA ALA A 579 5.45 -8.77 -46.15
C ALA A 579 5.97 -7.58 -46.98
N ILE A 580 6.96 -6.84 -46.46
CA ILE A 580 7.60 -5.72 -47.16
C ILE A 580 8.73 -6.23 -48.08
N SER A 581 9.60 -7.12 -47.57
CA SER A 581 10.66 -7.77 -48.34
C SER A 581 10.65 -9.29 -48.14
N LEU A 582 10.18 -9.99 -49.18
CA LEU A 582 9.99 -11.45 -49.18
C LEU A 582 11.27 -12.27 -48.97
N ARG A 583 12.47 -11.68 -49.14
CA ARG A 583 13.75 -12.42 -49.15
C ARG A 583 14.88 -11.69 -48.40
N ASP A 584 14.55 -11.02 -47.30
CA ASP A 584 15.59 -10.44 -46.44
C ASP A 584 16.43 -11.54 -45.72
N PRO A 585 17.77 -11.56 -45.86
CA PRO A 585 18.62 -12.59 -45.28
C PRO A 585 18.66 -12.55 -43.74
N ARG A 586 18.54 -11.38 -43.11
CA ARG A 586 18.51 -11.24 -41.63
C ARG A 586 17.24 -11.87 -41.08
N ALA A 587 16.10 -11.63 -41.73
CA ALA A 587 14.82 -12.23 -41.35
C ALA A 587 14.88 -13.78 -41.42
N ILE A 588 15.46 -14.33 -42.48
CA ILE A 588 15.63 -15.78 -42.65
C ILE A 588 16.55 -16.36 -41.57
N ALA A 589 17.66 -15.69 -41.26
CA ALA A 589 18.59 -16.10 -40.22
C ALA A 589 17.95 -16.09 -38.82
N MET A 590 17.18 -15.05 -38.48
CA MET A 590 16.46 -14.97 -37.20
C MET A 590 15.40 -16.07 -37.05
N ARG A 591 14.64 -16.37 -38.12
CA ARG A 591 13.68 -17.50 -38.10
C ARG A 591 14.38 -18.84 -37.87
N LYS A 592 15.58 -19.03 -38.42
CA LYS A 592 16.38 -20.24 -38.19
C LYS A 592 16.80 -20.34 -36.72
N ARG A 593 17.32 -19.24 -36.13
CA ARG A 593 17.68 -19.17 -34.69
C ARG A 593 16.50 -19.50 -33.78
N ILE A 594 15.30 -18.97 -34.06
CA ILE A 594 14.09 -19.29 -33.28
C ILE A 594 13.77 -20.80 -33.32
N LYS A 595 13.91 -21.45 -34.49
CA LYS A 595 13.66 -22.90 -34.62
C LYS A 595 14.69 -23.76 -33.90
N GLU A 596 15.90 -23.26 -33.72
CA GLU A 596 16.97 -23.96 -32.99
C GLU A 596 16.77 -23.86 -31.47
N VAL A 597 16.20 -22.77 -30.96
CA VAL A 597 15.91 -22.58 -29.53
C VAL A 597 14.62 -23.27 -29.09
N ASP A 598 13.64 -23.43 -29.98
CA ASP A 598 12.37 -24.13 -29.71
C ASP A 598 12.48 -25.67 -29.74
N ARG A 599 13.63 -26.21 -30.17
CA ARG A 599 13.92 -27.66 -30.18
C ARG A 599 14.67 -28.07 -28.92
#